data_AF-A0A3D8PES3-F1
#
_entry.id   AF-A0A3D8PES3-F1
#
_cell.length_a   1.000
_cell.length_b   1.000
_cell.length_c   1.000
_cell.angle_alpha   90.00
_cell.angle_beta   90.00
_cell.angle_gamma   90.00
#
_symmetry.space_group_name_H-M   'P 1'
#
loop_
_entity.id
_entity.type
_entity.pdbx_description
1 polymer ?
#
loop_
_entity_poly.entity_id
_entity_poly.type
_entity_poly.pdbx_seq_one_letter_code
_entity_poly.pdbx_strand_id
1 'polypeptide(L)'
;MARIDGTNNSETLVGTFLSDDIYGFGGNDILRGAFGADWLYGENGNDQLFGGFQDDRLYGGNGADTLNGDDGDDYFDGGAGADLMRGGSGNDIFDQTSLTEAPGDRIFGGAGIDLLRLDFSVVAGAVNFAIQDPTVTVTMRFGSAPAFTFREIEAFEIEGSDYADRLAGWLNDDTLSGGLGADTLLGGMGMDNLSGDDGNDLLRGGVDDDDLYGGAGNDTLLGEVGRDGIEGGSGNDTVNGGQGDDDLEGGTGRDLLIGGDGNDDLSSDTYYTDAGYERDVLHGNKGNDALWIGINDHADGGLGLDRIHVDFRQASADQVWAFSPAAKQFANGTRVVNAEVLDYDGGSGRDLITGWNHADQLNGNGGNDQLAGGRGHDTLDGGRGNDLLRGGDGNDLLYHESGQDTLRGEGGNDRLFIGFDENVNQPYRVVVDGGMGVDVVSFSSYELGAVVDLADQSRNTGLAHGKTLHNVELLEGTVLDDLFLGGGGNDTFRGGVGSDVLNGRMGNDVLMGGEDSDVLSGGLGRDVFDFTDYSAYEWQGDVITDFQRGQDVMRLDRSDFGAGLRLVNAADPVVAGAAAALIFETDSKRLWYDADGAGGGDSPRLIATLNGVGQLDLSDFVFV
;
A
#
# COMPACT_ATOMS: atom_id res chain seq x y z
N MET A 1 39.80 18.76 -0.98
CA MET A 1 40.18 18.68 -2.40
C MET A 1 41.32 19.62 -2.70
N ALA A 2 42.54 19.17 -2.43
CA ALA A 2 43.71 19.71 -3.13
C ALA A 2 43.94 18.88 -4.40
N ARG A 3 44.48 19.52 -5.45
CA ARG A 3 44.89 18.85 -6.68
C ARG A 3 46.40 18.83 -6.75
N ILE A 4 46.97 17.67 -7.04
CA ILE A 4 48.41 17.42 -7.12
C ILE A 4 48.72 16.79 -8.47
N ASP A 5 49.37 17.55 -9.34
CA ASP A 5 49.74 17.14 -10.69
C ASP A 5 51.23 16.78 -10.75
N GLY A 6 51.55 15.57 -11.22
CA GLY A 6 52.88 15.09 -11.55
C GLY A 6 53.38 15.59 -12.91
N THR A 7 54.38 14.90 -13.46
CA THR A 7 54.92 15.15 -14.80
C THR A 7 55.13 13.84 -15.56
N ASN A 8 55.82 13.87 -16.70
CA ASN A 8 56.14 12.66 -17.45
C ASN A 8 57.44 11.97 -16.98
N ASN A 9 57.83 12.14 -15.70
CA ASN A 9 59.00 11.49 -15.10
C ASN A 9 58.59 10.75 -13.83
N SER A 10 59.35 9.72 -13.44
CA SER A 10 59.14 9.02 -12.18
C SER A 10 59.26 9.92 -10.95
N GLU A 11 58.17 10.03 -10.18
CA GLU A 11 58.00 10.96 -9.07
C GLU A 11 57.43 10.29 -7.81
N THR A 12 57.40 11.05 -6.71
CA THR A 12 56.67 10.65 -5.51
C THR A 12 55.78 11.81 -5.10
N LEU A 13 54.47 11.59 -5.21
CA LEU A 13 53.41 12.55 -4.92
C LEU A 13 52.73 12.13 -3.62
N VAL A 14 52.54 13.08 -2.71
CA VAL A 14 51.96 12.82 -1.39
C VAL A 14 50.84 13.82 -1.15
N GLY A 15 49.65 13.28 -0.90
CA GLY A 15 48.45 13.97 -0.49
C GLY A 15 48.56 14.59 0.90
N THR A 16 47.45 15.14 1.33
CA THR A 16 47.31 15.97 2.51
C THR A 16 46.53 15.22 3.59
N PHE A 17 45.75 15.94 4.39
CA PHE A 17 44.85 15.34 5.38
C PHE A 17 43.37 15.50 4.97
N LEU A 18 43.15 15.90 3.73
CA LEU A 18 41.86 16.17 3.12
C LEU A 18 41.79 15.28 1.88
N SER A 19 40.58 15.00 1.39
CA SER A 19 40.37 14.45 0.06
C SER A 19 41.18 15.19 -0.99
N ASP A 20 41.89 14.49 -1.85
CA ASP A 20 42.83 15.01 -2.84
C ASP A 20 42.69 14.31 -4.19
N ASP A 21 42.98 15.03 -5.28
CA ASP A 21 43.11 14.45 -6.61
C ASP A 21 44.60 14.44 -6.98
N ILE A 22 45.18 13.26 -7.18
CA ILE A 22 46.61 13.06 -7.42
C ILE A 22 46.82 12.38 -8.78
N TYR A 23 47.55 13.04 -9.69
CA TYR A 23 47.81 12.54 -11.05
C TYR A 23 49.31 12.31 -11.26
N GLY A 24 49.71 11.10 -11.64
CA GLY A 24 51.09 10.73 -12.01
C GLY A 24 51.45 11.17 -13.43
N PHE A 25 50.53 10.97 -14.39
CA PHE A 25 50.68 11.16 -15.84
C PHE A 25 51.58 10.16 -16.54
N GLY A 26 52.89 10.22 -16.34
CA GLY A 26 53.81 9.36 -17.07
C GLY A 26 55.08 9.16 -16.30
N GLY A 27 55.56 7.93 -16.21
CA GLY A 27 56.71 7.67 -15.36
C GLY A 27 56.54 6.33 -14.67
N ASN A 28 57.19 6.20 -13.52
CA ASN A 28 56.92 5.06 -12.63
C ASN A 28 56.81 5.74 -11.28
N ASP A 29 55.60 6.16 -10.95
CA ASP A 29 55.29 7.11 -9.92
C ASP A 29 54.89 6.41 -8.62
N ILE A 30 55.05 7.12 -7.51
CA ILE A 30 54.57 6.69 -6.20
C ILE A 30 53.56 7.74 -5.72
N LEU A 31 52.28 7.41 -5.73
CA LEU A 31 51.19 8.26 -5.27
C LEU A 31 50.73 7.79 -3.88
N ARG A 32 50.55 8.72 -2.94
CA ARG A 32 50.08 8.44 -1.58
C ARG A 32 48.96 9.40 -1.22
N GLY A 33 47.75 8.93 -1.00
CA GLY A 33 46.61 9.76 -0.58
C GLY A 33 46.75 10.26 0.86
N ALA A 34 47.10 9.33 1.75
CA ALA A 34 47.32 9.52 3.19
C ALA A 34 46.04 9.54 4.03
N PHE A 35 45.31 10.66 4.11
CA PHE A 35 44.03 10.71 4.83
C PHE A 35 43.02 11.51 4.01
N GLY A 36 41.77 11.05 4.02
CA GLY A 36 40.71 11.68 3.25
C GLY A 36 40.30 10.74 2.13
N ALA A 37 39.09 10.85 1.62
CA ALA A 37 38.67 10.12 0.43
C ALA A 37 39.35 10.72 -0.82
N ASP A 38 40.39 10.07 -1.32
CA ASP A 38 41.31 10.54 -2.34
C ASP A 38 41.05 9.87 -3.70
N TRP A 39 41.48 10.53 -4.78
CA TRP A 39 41.46 10.01 -6.13
C TRP A 39 42.88 9.98 -6.66
N LEU A 40 43.42 8.79 -6.93
CA LEU A 40 44.79 8.56 -7.37
C LEU A 40 44.79 8.01 -8.79
N TYR A 41 45.53 8.64 -9.69
CA TYR A 41 45.63 8.27 -11.11
C TYR A 41 47.10 8.06 -11.50
N GLY A 42 47.52 6.83 -11.78
CA GLY A 42 48.87 6.49 -12.26
C GLY A 42 49.12 6.95 -13.69
N GLU A 43 48.17 6.63 -14.58
CA GLU A 43 48.13 6.96 -16.01
C GLU A 43 49.06 6.14 -16.90
N ASN A 44 50.36 6.45 -17.03
CA ASN A 44 51.26 5.66 -17.89
C ASN A 44 52.54 5.27 -17.14
N GLY A 45 52.88 3.99 -17.29
CA GLY A 45 54.08 3.36 -16.77
C GLY A 45 53.75 2.53 -15.54
N ASN A 46 54.76 2.12 -14.77
CA ASN A 46 54.55 1.14 -13.70
C ASN A 46 54.54 1.86 -12.35
N ASP A 47 53.35 2.16 -11.87
CA ASP A 47 53.07 3.05 -10.76
C ASP A 47 52.76 2.29 -9.46
N GLN A 48 52.91 2.98 -8.33
CA GLN A 48 52.55 2.49 -7.01
C GLN A 48 51.59 3.48 -6.35
N LEU A 49 50.34 3.08 -6.17
CA LEU A 49 49.29 3.88 -5.55
C LEU A 49 49.02 3.33 -4.14
N PHE A 50 48.91 4.24 -3.17
CA PHE A 50 48.56 3.95 -1.78
C PHE A 50 47.43 4.90 -1.39
N GLY A 51 46.22 4.39 -1.18
CA GLY A 51 45.05 5.17 -0.75
C GLY A 51 45.32 5.79 0.63
N GLY A 52 45.34 4.93 1.65
CA GLY A 52 45.72 5.31 3.00
C GLY A 52 44.58 5.07 3.98
N PHE A 53 43.83 6.11 4.32
CA PHE A 53 42.71 6.01 5.25
C PHE A 53 41.48 6.63 4.61
N GLN A 54 40.32 5.98 4.81
CA GLN A 54 39.01 6.33 4.24
C GLN A 54 38.88 5.86 2.79
N ASP A 55 37.70 6.09 2.22
CA ASP A 55 37.25 5.50 0.96
C ASP A 55 37.93 6.18 -0.24
N ASP A 56 38.95 5.54 -0.80
CA ASP A 56 39.78 6.04 -1.87
C ASP A 56 39.41 5.45 -3.24
N ARG A 57 39.80 6.12 -4.33
CA ARG A 57 39.69 5.61 -5.70
C ARG A 57 41.05 5.56 -6.36
N LEU A 58 41.46 4.37 -6.77
CA LEU A 58 42.78 4.11 -7.33
C LEU A 58 42.65 3.63 -8.78
N TYR A 59 43.25 4.39 -9.70
CA TYR A 59 43.28 4.11 -11.13
C TYR A 59 44.73 3.91 -11.58
N GLY A 60 45.10 2.70 -12.01
CA GLY A 60 46.45 2.36 -12.47
C GLY A 60 46.76 3.00 -13.83
N GLY A 61 45.98 2.63 -14.85
CA GLY A 61 46.13 3.16 -16.20
C GLY A 61 46.86 2.16 -17.09
N ASN A 62 47.87 2.60 -17.84
CA ASN A 62 48.68 1.70 -18.68
C ASN A 62 49.96 1.33 -17.94
N GLY A 63 50.23 0.04 -17.76
CA GLY A 63 51.49 -0.44 -17.20
C GLY A 63 51.29 -1.60 -16.26
N ALA A 64 52.33 -2.02 -15.55
CA ALA A 64 52.20 -3.02 -14.51
C ALA A 64 52.28 -2.34 -13.14
N ASP A 65 51.12 -2.01 -12.61
CA ASP A 65 50.90 -1.14 -11.47
C ASP A 65 50.73 -1.93 -10.18
N THR A 66 50.88 -1.24 -9.06
CA THR A 66 50.58 -1.78 -7.72
C THR A 66 49.71 -0.80 -6.96
N LEU A 67 48.46 -1.18 -6.75
CA LEU A 67 47.44 -0.38 -6.06
C LEU A 67 47.20 -1.02 -4.68
N ASN A 68 47.31 -0.22 -3.61
CA ASN A 68 46.99 -0.64 -2.25
C ASN A 68 46.00 0.37 -1.64
N GLY A 69 44.83 -0.11 -1.22
CA GLY A 69 43.80 0.72 -0.57
C GLY A 69 44.18 1.12 0.84
N ASP A 70 44.72 0.15 1.59
CA ASP A 70 45.07 0.25 3.01
C ASP A 70 43.83 0.13 3.93
N ASP A 71 43.28 1.22 4.49
CA ASP A 71 42.08 1.19 5.35
C ASP A 71 40.95 2.04 4.73
N GLY A 72 39.77 1.49 4.48
CA GLY A 72 38.65 2.22 3.89
C GLY A 72 37.84 1.32 2.96
N ASP A 73 36.68 1.77 2.52
CA ASP A 73 35.94 1.07 1.46
C ASP A 73 36.43 1.62 0.11
N ASP A 74 37.43 0.97 -0.49
CA ASP A 74 38.18 1.52 -1.62
C ASP A 74 37.68 1.02 -2.98
N TYR A 75 37.95 1.78 -4.04
CA TYR A 75 37.64 1.43 -5.42
C TYR A 75 38.92 1.28 -6.26
N PHE A 76 39.00 0.21 -7.05
CA PHE A 76 40.14 -0.11 -7.88
C PHE A 76 39.77 -0.28 -9.35
N ASP A 77 40.56 0.34 -10.23
CA ASP A 77 40.63 0.04 -11.64
C ASP A 77 42.12 -0.02 -12.04
N GLY A 78 42.60 -1.22 -12.36
CA GLY A 78 43.99 -1.44 -12.75
C GLY A 78 44.33 -0.81 -14.10
N GLY A 79 43.37 -0.76 -15.03
CA GLY A 79 43.61 -0.47 -16.43
C GLY A 79 44.43 -1.55 -17.12
N ALA A 80 45.15 -1.17 -18.19
CA ALA A 80 45.87 -2.08 -19.04
C ALA A 80 47.23 -2.50 -18.48
N GLY A 81 47.36 -3.78 -18.14
CA GLY A 81 48.67 -4.41 -18.00
C GLY A 81 48.64 -5.64 -17.12
N ALA A 82 49.50 -5.69 -16.10
CA ALA A 82 49.58 -6.87 -15.23
C ALA A 82 49.73 -6.37 -13.80
N ASP A 83 48.58 -6.04 -13.23
CA ASP A 83 48.48 -5.19 -12.06
C ASP A 83 48.36 -6.01 -10.78
N LEU A 84 48.82 -5.42 -9.68
CA LEU A 84 48.66 -5.96 -8.34
C LEU A 84 47.76 -5.03 -7.53
N MET A 85 46.55 -5.48 -7.26
CA MET A 85 45.58 -4.74 -6.45
C MET A 85 45.41 -5.42 -5.09
N ARG A 86 45.44 -4.62 -4.03
CA ARG A 86 45.24 -5.03 -2.64
C ARG A 86 44.26 -4.07 -1.99
N GLY A 87 43.10 -4.57 -1.58
CA GLY A 87 42.09 -3.76 -0.89
C GLY A 87 42.61 -3.31 0.47
N GLY A 88 42.59 -4.23 1.43
CA GLY A 88 43.13 -4.00 2.77
C GLY A 88 42.09 -4.27 3.83
N SER A 89 41.73 -3.26 4.61
CA SER A 89 40.59 -3.32 5.55
C SER A 89 39.45 -2.51 4.99
N GLY A 90 38.22 -3.05 5.01
CA GLY A 90 37.03 -2.38 4.48
C GLY A 90 36.37 -3.23 3.41
N ASN A 91 35.26 -2.76 2.87
CA ASN A 91 34.54 -3.44 1.80
C ASN A 91 34.96 -2.82 0.47
N ASP A 92 35.88 -3.46 -0.22
CA ASP A 92 36.53 -2.90 -1.41
C ASP A 92 35.82 -3.31 -2.71
N ILE A 93 35.90 -2.48 -3.75
CA ILE A 93 35.37 -2.75 -5.09
C ILE A 93 36.50 -2.82 -6.10
N PHE A 94 36.59 -3.93 -6.83
CA PHE A 94 37.51 -4.11 -7.94
C PHE A 94 36.74 -4.14 -9.26
N ASP A 95 36.88 -3.09 -10.07
CA ASP A 95 36.27 -3.03 -11.39
C ASP A 95 37.17 -3.71 -12.44
N GLN A 96 36.68 -4.82 -12.99
CA GLN A 96 37.32 -5.58 -14.06
C GLN A 96 36.33 -5.83 -15.21
N THR A 97 35.43 -4.88 -15.45
CA THR A 97 34.46 -4.92 -16.56
C THR A 97 35.16 -4.94 -17.92
N SER A 98 36.30 -4.25 -18.07
CA SER A 98 37.16 -4.37 -19.25
C SER A 98 38.03 -5.64 -19.20
N LEU A 99 37.46 -6.80 -19.52
CA LEU A 99 38.21 -8.08 -19.50
C LEU A 99 39.37 -8.15 -20.50
N THR A 100 39.48 -7.19 -21.43
CA THR A 100 40.65 -7.09 -22.31
C THR A 100 41.91 -6.59 -21.61
N GLU A 101 41.75 -5.94 -20.46
CA GLU A 101 42.82 -5.32 -19.68
C GLU A 101 43.24 -6.19 -18.48
N ALA A 102 42.31 -6.98 -17.94
CA ALA A 102 42.54 -7.96 -16.87
C ALA A 102 43.67 -9.02 -17.04
N PRO A 103 44.13 -9.42 -18.25
CA PRO A 103 45.09 -10.53 -18.39
C PRO A 103 46.47 -10.32 -17.75
N GLY A 104 46.63 -10.85 -16.54
CA GLY A 104 47.87 -10.75 -15.76
C GLY A 104 47.66 -10.21 -14.36
N ASP A 105 46.48 -9.67 -14.12
CA ASP A 105 46.13 -9.00 -12.87
C ASP A 105 45.99 -9.97 -11.71
N ARG A 106 46.27 -9.43 -10.53
CA ARG A 106 46.32 -10.16 -9.27
C ARG A 106 45.61 -9.35 -8.20
N ILE A 107 44.42 -9.79 -7.83
CA ILE A 107 43.58 -9.14 -6.83
C ILE A 107 43.65 -9.90 -5.51
N PHE A 108 43.67 -9.12 -4.43
CA PHE A 108 43.55 -9.56 -3.04
C PHE A 108 42.58 -8.56 -2.39
N GLY A 109 41.34 -8.93 -2.07
CA GLY A 109 40.42 -8.01 -1.41
C GLY A 109 40.91 -7.68 -0.02
N GLY A 110 40.87 -8.66 0.89
CA GLY A 110 41.53 -8.54 2.18
C GLY A 110 40.59 -8.85 3.32
N ALA A 111 40.28 -7.85 4.13
CA ALA A 111 39.42 -7.97 5.30
C ALA A 111 38.18 -7.10 5.13
N GLY A 112 37.03 -7.74 4.96
CA GLY A 112 35.74 -7.10 4.75
C GLY A 112 34.90 -8.00 3.88
N ILE A 113 33.94 -7.42 3.18
CA ILE A 113 33.21 -8.06 2.09
C ILE A 113 33.62 -7.33 0.81
N ASP A 114 34.46 -7.98 0.01
CA ASP A 114 35.05 -7.37 -1.18
C ASP A 114 34.29 -7.80 -2.44
N LEU A 115 33.96 -6.81 -3.29
CA LEU A 115 33.20 -6.96 -4.53
C LEU A 115 34.13 -6.99 -5.76
N LEU A 116 33.94 -7.98 -6.64
CA LEU A 116 34.59 -8.03 -7.95
C LEU A 116 33.56 -7.91 -9.07
N ARG A 117 33.75 -6.91 -9.96
CA ARG A 117 32.91 -6.69 -11.15
C ARG A 117 33.53 -7.28 -12.40
N LEU A 118 32.78 -8.06 -13.16
CA LEU A 118 33.24 -8.73 -14.38
C LEU A 118 32.17 -8.62 -15.47
N ASP A 119 32.59 -8.34 -16.71
CA ASP A 119 31.68 -8.29 -17.86
C ASP A 119 32.18 -9.26 -18.96
N PHE A 120 31.44 -10.36 -19.13
CA PHE A 120 31.71 -11.40 -20.11
C PHE A 120 30.95 -11.22 -21.43
N SER A 121 30.21 -10.13 -21.63
CA SER A 121 29.37 -9.89 -22.83
C SER A 121 30.15 -10.02 -24.14
N VAL A 122 31.44 -9.64 -24.13
CA VAL A 122 32.32 -9.71 -25.30
C VAL A 122 33.03 -11.07 -25.49
N VAL A 123 32.82 -12.03 -24.59
CA VAL A 123 33.51 -13.33 -24.61
C VAL A 123 32.84 -14.29 -25.59
N ALA A 124 33.67 -14.87 -26.48
CA ALA A 124 33.23 -15.81 -27.49
C ALA A 124 33.08 -17.24 -26.92
N GLY A 125 32.05 -17.46 -26.12
CA GLY A 125 31.61 -18.78 -25.65
C GLY A 125 31.19 -18.78 -24.18
N ALA A 126 30.55 -19.88 -23.79
CA ALA A 126 29.98 -20.03 -22.46
C ALA A 126 30.98 -19.83 -21.30
N VAL A 127 30.54 -19.07 -20.32
CA VAL A 127 31.17 -18.78 -19.04
C VAL A 127 30.74 -19.82 -18.02
N ASN A 128 31.71 -20.32 -17.26
CA ASN A 128 31.44 -21.19 -16.11
C ASN A 128 32.19 -20.62 -14.91
N PHE A 129 31.47 -19.83 -14.13
CA PHE A 129 31.94 -19.15 -12.94
C PHE A 129 31.22 -19.75 -11.73
N ALA A 130 31.99 -20.38 -10.84
CA ALA A 130 31.46 -20.92 -9.60
C ALA A 130 32.53 -20.91 -8.52
N ILE A 131 32.29 -20.13 -7.47
CA ILE A 131 33.22 -19.96 -6.34
C ILE A 131 32.53 -20.48 -5.07
N GLN A 132 33.32 -21.09 -4.19
CA GLN A 132 32.82 -21.71 -2.96
C GLN A 132 33.74 -21.48 -1.75
N ASP A 133 34.88 -20.82 -1.94
CA ASP A 133 35.84 -20.56 -0.87
C ASP A 133 36.66 -19.31 -1.26
N PRO A 134 36.42 -18.14 -0.61
CA PRO A 134 37.10 -16.91 -0.94
C PRO A 134 38.61 -17.01 -0.68
N THR A 135 39.08 -17.96 0.14
CA THR A 135 40.51 -18.12 0.43
C THR A 135 41.29 -18.82 -0.68
N VAL A 136 40.61 -19.43 -1.63
CA VAL A 136 41.23 -20.12 -2.77
C VAL A 136 41.54 -19.12 -3.87
N THR A 137 42.78 -19.14 -4.36
CA THR A 137 43.13 -18.38 -5.56
C THR A 137 42.41 -18.94 -6.78
N VAL A 138 41.48 -18.16 -7.30
CA VAL A 138 40.82 -18.39 -8.59
C VAL A 138 41.75 -17.95 -9.70
N THR A 139 41.75 -18.69 -10.81
CA THR A 139 42.62 -18.42 -11.97
C THR A 139 41.79 -18.49 -13.24
N MET A 140 41.61 -17.34 -13.87
CA MET A 140 40.92 -17.21 -15.15
C MET A 140 41.94 -17.09 -16.28
N ARG A 141 41.68 -17.75 -17.41
CA ARG A 141 42.61 -17.83 -18.53
C ARG A 141 41.96 -17.37 -19.83
N PHE A 142 42.49 -16.30 -20.39
CA PHE A 142 42.09 -15.75 -21.68
C PHE A 142 43.03 -16.26 -22.78
N GLY A 143 42.77 -17.49 -23.27
CA GLY A 143 43.59 -18.12 -24.30
C GLY A 143 45.05 -18.34 -23.88
N SER A 144 46.00 -17.72 -24.58
CA SER A 144 47.45 -17.80 -24.27
C SER A 144 47.98 -16.61 -23.45
N ALA A 145 47.11 -15.67 -23.07
CA ALA A 145 47.49 -14.53 -22.24
C ALA A 145 47.89 -14.99 -20.81
N PRO A 146 48.61 -14.16 -20.05
CA PRO A 146 48.78 -14.35 -18.61
C PRO A 146 47.42 -14.56 -17.93
N ALA A 147 47.42 -15.34 -16.84
CA ALA A 147 46.18 -15.62 -16.14
C ALA A 147 45.84 -14.47 -15.19
N PHE A 148 44.58 -14.03 -15.24
CA PHE A 148 43.97 -13.20 -14.22
C PHE A 148 43.72 -14.05 -12.97
N THR A 149 44.06 -13.53 -11.79
CA THR A 149 43.89 -14.25 -10.53
C THR A 149 43.33 -13.35 -9.45
N PHE A 150 42.47 -13.91 -8.60
CA PHE A 150 41.95 -13.21 -7.44
C PHE A 150 41.72 -14.20 -6.29
N ARG A 151 41.62 -13.66 -5.08
CA ARG A 151 41.26 -14.34 -3.84
C ARG A 151 40.86 -13.28 -2.81
N GLU A 152 40.27 -13.72 -1.70
CA GLU A 152 39.75 -12.84 -0.65
C GLU A 152 38.74 -11.89 -1.31
N ILE A 153 37.77 -12.46 -2.03
CA ILE A 153 36.64 -11.77 -2.68
C ILE A 153 35.40 -12.55 -2.31
N GLU A 154 34.38 -11.85 -1.83
CA GLU A 154 33.22 -12.42 -1.15
C GLU A 154 31.88 -12.08 -1.80
N ALA A 155 31.86 -11.12 -2.74
CA ALA A 155 30.70 -10.73 -3.54
C ALA A 155 31.09 -10.48 -5.01
N PHE A 156 30.14 -10.64 -5.91
CA PHE A 156 30.33 -10.56 -7.36
C PHE A 156 29.23 -9.79 -8.07
N GLU A 157 29.63 -8.97 -9.04
CA GLU A 157 28.74 -8.38 -10.03
C GLU A 157 29.19 -8.90 -11.40
N ILE A 158 28.37 -9.72 -12.05
CA ILE A 158 28.77 -10.44 -13.26
C ILE A 158 27.72 -10.26 -14.36
N GLU A 159 28.16 -9.72 -15.49
CA GLU A 159 27.43 -9.79 -16.76
C GLU A 159 27.91 -11.01 -17.57
N GLY A 160 26.98 -11.87 -17.95
CA GLY A 160 27.21 -13.06 -18.76
C GLY A 160 27.57 -12.76 -20.22
N SER A 161 27.73 -13.81 -21.00
CA SER A 161 28.02 -13.79 -22.43
C SER A 161 26.77 -14.09 -23.26
N ASP A 162 26.87 -14.02 -24.59
CA ASP A 162 25.76 -14.40 -25.49
C ASP A 162 25.52 -15.95 -25.59
N TYR A 163 25.95 -16.75 -24.61
CA TYR A 163 25.90 -18.21 -24.64
C TYR A 163 25.39 -18.79 -23.33
N ALA A 164 25.00 -20.07 -23.36
CA ALA A 164 24.54 -20.80 -22.18
C ALA A 164 25.57 -20.87 -21.04
N ASP A 165 25.43 -19.95 -20.10
CA ASP A 165 26.35 -19.66 -19.02
C ASP A 165 25.96 -20.37 -17.71
N ARG A 166 26.95 -20.47 -16.82
CA ARG A 166 26.76 -20.96 -15.46
C ARG A 166 27.48 -20.02 -14.51
N LEU A 167 26.72 -19.20 -13.80
CA LEU A 167 27.23 -18.21 -12.86
C LEU A 167 26.75 -18.59 -11.44
N ALA A 168 27.62 -18.41 -10.45
CA ALA A 168 27.27 -18.63 -9.06
C ALA A 168 27.98 -17.62 -8.14
N GLY A 169 27.19 -17.01 -7.26
CA GLY A 169 27.54 -16.00 -6.27
C GLY A 169 28.35 -16.55 -5.09
N TRP A 170 27.78 -16.66 -3.88
CA TRP A 170 27.95 -17.77 -2.92
C TRP A 170 27.41 -17.45 -1.51
N LEU A 171 27.90 -16.39 -0.84
CA LEU A 171 27.64 -16.15 0.60
C LEU A 171 27.10 -14.74 0.92
N ASN A 172 27.35 -13.75 0.06
CA ASN A 172 26.90 -12.38 0.26
C ASN A 172 26.20 -11.92 -1.01
N ASP A 173 25.51 -10.79 -0.91
CA ASP A 173 24.76 -10.16 -1.97
C ASP A 173 25.54 -10.09 -3.29
N ASP A 174 25.09 -10.87 -4.26
CA ASP A 174 25.62 -10.97 -5.61
C ASP A 174 24.66 -10.37 -6.63
N THR A 175 25.19 -9.89 -7.76
CA THR A 175 24.38 -9.43 -8.89
C THR A 175 24.83 -10.18 -10.15
N LEU A 176 23.95 -11.02 -10.68
CA LEU A 176 24.28 -11.93 -11.78
C LEU A 176 23.31 -11.71 -12.95
N SER A 177 23.83 -11.42 -14.14
CA SER A 177 23.05 -11.35 -15.38
C SER A 177 23.51 -12.44 -16.35
N GLY A 178 22.57 -13.16 -16.96
CA GLY A 178 22.81 -14.25 -17.91
C GLY A 178 23.20 -13.75 -19.30
N GLY A 179 22.56 -12.67 -19.77
CA GLY A 179 22.77 -12.13 -21.10
C GLY A 179 21.86 -12.79 -22.15
N LEU A 180 22.43 -13.28 -23.26
CA LEU A 180 21.64 -14.08 -24.20
C LEU A 180 21.99 -15.54 -23.96
N GLY A 181 21.02 -16.44 -23.90
CA GLY A 181 21.43 -17.80 -23.62
C GLY A 181 20.36 -18.75 -23.17
N ALA A 182 20.80 -19.69 -22.36
CA ALA A 182 19.97 -20.63 -21.63
C ALA A 182 20.81 -20.95 -20.41
N ASP A 183 20.74 -20.03 -19.48
CA ASP A 183 21.74 -19.78 -18.47
C ASP A 183 21.35 -20.47 -17.16
N THR A 184 22.32 -20.63 -16.28
CA THR A 184 22.09 -21.11 -14.92
C THR A 184 22.73 -20.14 -13.96
N LEU A 185 21.92 -19.41 -13.22
CA LEU A 185 22.35 -18.46 -12.21
C LEU A 185 22.00 -19.00 -10.83
N LEU A 186 22.96 -18.92 -9.90
CA LEU A 186 22.82 -19.41 -8.52
C LEU A 186 23.31 -18.30 -7.58
N GLY A 187 22.43 -17.69 -6.80
CA GLY A 187 22.78 -16.64 -5.84
C GLY A 187 23.60 -17.22 -4.70
N GLY A 188 22.96 -18.01 -3.85
CA GLY A 188 23.60 -18.76 -2.78
C GLY A 188 23.06 -18.38 -1.41
N MET A 189 23.83 -17.62 -0.65
CA MET A 189 23.35 -16.91 0.54
C MET A 189 23.60 -15.43 0.30
N GLY A 190 22.87 -14.57 0.99
CA GLY A 190 22.90 -13.14 0.74
C GLY A 190 21.62 -12.71 0.03
N MET A 191 21.39 -11.40 -0.07
CA MET A 191 20.28 -10.86 -0.85
C MET A 191 20.76 -10.66 -2.28
N ASP A 192 20.48 -11.64 -3.14
CA ASP A 192 21.01 -11.71 -4.49
C ASP A 192 20.06 -11.07 -5.50
N ASN A 193 20.62 -10.51 -6.57
CA ASN A 193 19.86 -10.02 -7.73
C ASN A 193 20.26 -10.82 -8.98
N LEU A 194 19.31 -11.58 -9.53
CA LEU A 194 19.55 -12.49 -10.65
C LEU A 194 18.67 -12.11 -11.84
N SER A 195 19.26 -11.89 -13.02
CA SER A 195 18.55 -11.66 -14.29
C SER A 195 18.92 -12.71 -15.33
N GLY A 196 17.95 -13.49 -15.80
CA GLY A 196 18.11 -14.46 -16.89
C GLY A 196 18.30 -13.78 -18.26
N ASP A 197 17.65 -12.63 -18.44
CA ASP A 197 17.61 -11.86 -19.69
C ASP A 197 16.96 -12.64 -20.85
N ASP A 198 17.56 -12.73 -22.04
CA ASP A 198 16.93 -13.44 -23.17
C ASP A 198 17.36 -14.92 -23.15
N GLY A 199 16.45 -15.85 -22.93
CA GLY A 199 16.84 -17.25 -22.87
C GLY A 199 15.76 -18.19 -22.36
N ASN A 200 16.15 -19.42 -22.07
CA ASN A 200 15.31 -20.30 -21.25
C ASN A 200 16.17 -20.66 -20.04
N ASP A 201 16.04 -19.86 -18.99
CA ASP A 201 17.03 -19.74 -17.94
C ASP A 201 16.60 -20.49 -16.68
N LEU A 202 17.59 -20.83 -15.86
CA LEU A 202 17.40 -21.42 -14.54
C LEU A 202 18.02 -20.51 -13.50
N LEU A 203 17.18 -19.85 -12.71
CA LEU A 203 17.59 -18.99 -11.61
C LEU A 203 17.28 -19.67 -10.28
N ARG A 204 18.22 -19.58 -9.33
CA ARG A 204 18.02 -19.94 -7.93
C ARG A 204 18.55 -18.83 -7.05
N GLY A 205 17.69 -18.23 -6.22
CA GLY A 205 18.09 -17.25 -5.20
C GLY A 205 18.93 -17.93 -4.13
N GLY A 206 18.29 -18.73 -3.29
CA GLY A 206 18.96 -19.60 -2.33
C GLY A 206 18.49 -19.35 -0.91
N VAL A 207 19.24 -18.55 -0.16
CA VAL A 207 18.94 -18.23 1.24
C VAL A 207 19.04 -16.74 1.43
N ASP A 208 18.08 -16.20 2.19
CA ASP A 208 17.83 -14.78 2.41
C ASP A 208 16.96 -14.20 1.27
N ASP A 209 16.63 -12.92 1.34
CA ASP A 209 15.58 -12.31 0.50
C ASP A 209 16.17 -11.96 -0.89
N ASP A 210 15.78 -12.69 -1.94
CA ASP A 210 16.36 -12.58 -3.28
C ASP A 210 15.43 -11.93 -4.31
N ASP A 211 16.00 -11.21 -5.28
CA ASP A 211 15.29 -10.69 -6.46
C ASP A 211 15.66 -11.50 -7.72
N LEU A 212 14.68 -12.14 -8.37
CA LEU A 212 14.87 -12.97 -9.56
C LEU A 212 14.02 -12.46 -10.74
N TYR A 213 14.66 -12.20 -11.88
CA TYR A 213 14.03 -11.78 -13.13
C TYR A 213 14.33 -12.78 -14.24
N GLY A 214 13.30 -13.42 -14.81
CA GLY A 214 13.44 -14.44 -15.86
C GLY A 214 13.81 -13.80 -17.19
N GLY A 215 13.00 -12.83 -17.61
CA GLY A 215 13.23 -12.05 -18.83
C GLY A 215 12.41 -12.60 -19.99
N ALA A 216 13.06 -12.92 -21.10
CA ALA A 216 12.39 -13.40 -22.30
C ALA A 216 12.68 -14.87 -22.58
N GLY A 217 11.68 -15.72 -22.40
CA GLY A 217 11.59 -17.09 -22.85
C GLY A 217 10.88 -17.95 -21.81
N ASN A 218 11.25 -19.22 -21.68
CA ASN A 218 10.53 -20.13 -20.78
C ASN A 218 11.46 -20.51 -19.65
N ASP A 219 11.32 -19.77 -18.56
CA ASP A 219 12.29 -19.72 -17.49
C ASP A 219 11.85 -20.58 -16.31
N THR A 220 12.80 -20.96 -15.48
CA THR A 220 12.57 -21.65 -14.21
C THR A 220 13.23 -20.86 -13.09
N LEU A 221 12.41 -20.25 -12.24
CA LEU A 221 12.86 -19.36 -11.16
C LEU A 221 12.48 -19.99 -9.82
N LEU A 222 13.44 -20.05 -8.91
CA LEU A 222 13.31 -20.69 -7.60
C LEU A 222 13.89 -19.76 -6.52
N GLY A 223 13.05 -19.14 -5.69
CA GLY A 223 13.51 -18.28 -4.58
C GLY A 223 14.21 -19.09 -3.49
N GLU A 224 13.61 -20.22 -3.12
CA GLU A 224 14.05 -21.17 -2.09
C GLU A 224 13.75 -20.76 -0.64
N VAL A 225 14.55 -19.93 0.01
CA VAL A 225 14.36 -19.55 1.42
C VAL A 225 14.60 -18.06 1.58
N GLY A 226 13.56 -17.31 1.92
CA GLY A 226 13.64 -15.87 1.98
C GLY A 226 12.27 -15.28 1.73
N ARG A 227 12.13 -13.97 1.86
CA ARG A 227 11.06 -13.25 1.18
C ARG A 227 11.60 -12.87 -0.19
N ASP A 228 11.18 -13.61 -1.20
CA ASP A 228 11.73 -13.46 -2.54
C ASP A 228 10.79 -12.63 -3.43
N GLY A 229 11.37 -11.78 -4.27
CA GLY A 229 10.69 -11.09 -5.36
C GLY A 229 11.01 -11.77 -6.68
N ILE A 230 10.01 -12.33 -7.37
CA ILE A 230 10.25 -13.15 -8.57
C ILE A 230 9.34 -12.74 -9.73
N GLU A 231 9.93 -12.33 -10.85
CA GLU A 231 9.23 -11.98 -12.09
C GLU A 231 9.62 -12.94 -13.23
N GLY A 232 8.66 -13.69 -13.77
CA GLY A 232 8.87 -14.60 -14.91
C GLY A 232 9.20 -13.85 -16.20
N GLY A 233 8.41 -12.83 -16.52
CA GLY A 233 8.63 -11.98 -17.69
C GLY A 233 7.79 -12.43 -18.88
N SER A 234 8.41 -12.86 -19.97
CA SER A 234 7.69 -13.24 -21.19
C SER A 234 7.97 -14.67 -21.64
N GLY A 235 6.96 -15.52 -21.61
CA GLY A 235 6.98 -16.81 -22.28
C GLY A 235 6.11 -17.86 -21.62
N ASN A 236 6.66 -18.89 -20.98
CA ASN A 236 5.82 -19.84 -20.23
C ASN A 236 6.65 -20.31 -19.06
N ASP A 237 6.54 -19.56 -17.97
CA ASP A 237 7.50 -19.58 -16.91
C ASP A 237 7.05 -20.52 -15.79
N THR A 238 8.02 -21.05 -15.06
CA THR A 238 7.80 -21.80 -13.84
C THR A 238 8.47 -21.08 -12.69
N VAL A 239 7.63 -20.44 -11.86
CA VAL A 239 8.04 -19.61 -10.74
C VAL A 239 7.67 -20.32 -9.43
N ASN A 240 8.62 -20.41 -8.50
CA ASN A 240 8.41 -21.01 -7.18
C ASN A 240 9.12 -20.19 -6.11
N GLY A 241 8.35 -19.56 -5.20
CA GLY A 241 8.86 -18.75 -4.10
C GLY A 241 9.64 -19.61 -3.11
N GLY A 242 8.97 -20.56 -2.46
CA GLY A 242 9.62 -21.55 -1.61
C GLY A 242 9.21 -21.42 -0.15
N GLN A 243 10.10 -20.91 0.69
CA GLN A 243 9.85 -20.67 2.12
C GLN A 243 10.01 -19.18 2.42
N GLY A 244 8.97 -18.58 3.00
CA GLY A 244 8.92 -17.17 3.35
C GLY A 244 7.70 -16.54 2.70
N ASP A 245 7.48 -15.26 2.96
CA ASP A 245 6.33 -14.56 2.37
C ASP A 245 6.78 -13.96 1.05
N ASP A 246 6.46 -14.58 -0.09
CA ASP A 246 7.04 -14.26 -1.40
C ASP A 246 6.11 -13.38 -2.28
N ASP A 247 6.69 -12.62 -3.21
CA ASP A 247 5.98 -11.85 -4.24
C ASP A 247 6.31 -12.41 -5.63
N LEU A 248 5.32 -13.01 -6.30
CA LEU A 248 5.51 -13.77 -7.54
C LEU A 248 4.66 -13.21 -8.68
N GLU A 249 5.30 -12.89 -9.80
CA GLU A 249 4.65 -12.44 -11.02
C GLU A 249 4.99 -13.36 -12.22
N GLY A 250 3.97 -13.81 -12.94
CA GLY A 250 4.14 -14.61 -14.16
C GLY A 250 4.58 -13.78 -15.35
N GLY A 251 3.82 -12.72 -15.62
CA GLY A 251 4.03 -11.83 -16.76
C GLY A 251 3.16 -12.26 -17.95
N THR A 252 3.74 -12.32 -19.14
CA THR A 252 3.00 -12.73 -20.34
C THR A 252 3.22 -14.19 -20.67
N GLY A 253 2.16 -14.86 -21.11
CA GLY A 253 2.24 -16.23 -21.60
C GLY A 253 1.55 -17.23 -20.68
N ARG A 254 1.97 -18.51 -20.66
CA ARG A 254 1.30 -19.50 -19.79
C ARG A 254 2.19 -19.92 -18.65
N ASP A 255 1.91 -19.37 -17.48
CA ASP A 255 2.81 -19.47 -16.35
C ASP A 255 2.28 -20.42 -15.27
N LEU A 256 3.22 -20.96 -14.51
CA LEU A 256 2.98 -21.75 -13.31
C LEU A 256 3.66 -21.07 -12.14
N LEU A 257 2.85 -20.53 -11.23
CA LEU A 257 3.30 -19.88 -9.99
C LEU A 257 2.99 -20.78 -8.79
N ILE A 258 3.99 -20.95 -7.92
CA ILE A 258 3.92 -21.74 -6.72
C ILE A 258 4.45 -20.88 -5.57
N GLY A 259 3.59 -20.42 -4.66
CA GLY A 259 3.97 -19.63 -3.48
C GLY A 259 4.89 -20.45 -2.56
N GLY A 260 4.31 -21.41 -1.85
CA GLY A 260 5.07 -22.37 -1.06
C GLY A 260 4.65 -22.36 0.40
N ASP A 261 5.59 -22.08 1.30
CA ASP A 261 5.33 -21.96 2.73
C ASP A 261 5.50 -20.48 3.15
N GLY A 262 4.42 -19.81 3.53
CA GLY A 262 4.43 -18.40 3.93
C GLY A 262 3.18 -17.72 3.39
N ASN A 263 2.98 -16.42 3.65
CA ASN A 263 1.83 -15.72 3.09
C ASN A 263 2.27 -15.04 1.79
N ASP A 264 1.91 -15.64 0.67
CA ASP A 264 2.46 -15.27 -0.64
C ASP A 264 1.49 -14.39 -1.43
N ASP A 265 2.04 -13.41 -2.15
CA ASP A 265 1.33 -12.59 -3.12
C ASP A 265 1.67 -13.12 -4.54
N LEU A 266 0.68 -13.66 -5.27
CA LEU A 266 0.87 -14.23 -6.61
C LEU A 266 0.03 -13.47 -7.63
N SER A 267 0.63 -13.00 -8.72
CA SER A 267 -0.06 -12.35 -9.84
C SER A 267 0.23 -13.03 -11.18
N SER A 268 -0.81 -13.27 -11.97
CA SER A 268 -0.62 -13.82 -13.33
C SER A 268 0.07 -12.83 -14.27
N ASP A 269 -0.27 -11.53 -14.25
CA ASP A 269 0.25 -10.49 -15.16
C ASP A 269 0.24 -9.09 -14.49
N THR A 270 1.12 -8.18 -14.95
CA THR A 270 1.23 -6.78 -14.51
C THR A 270 0.09 -5.90 -14.99
N TYR A 271 -0.60 -6.26 -16.09
CA TYR A 271 -1.57 -5.37 -16.73
C TYR A 271 -2.83 -6.08 -17.24
N TYR A 272 -3.88 -6.06 -16.40
CA TYR A 272 -5.36 -6.13 -16.58
C TYR A 272 -5.98 -6.01 -18.00
N THR A 273 -5.35 -6.60 -19.00
CA THR A 273 -5.59 -6.41 -20.43
C THR A 273 -5.55 -7.72 -21.21
N ASP A 274 -5.16 -8.84 -20.57
CA ASP A 274 -5.32 -10.12 -21.23
C ASP A 274 -6.80 -10.38 -21.53
N ALA A 275 -7.04 -10.76 -22.78
CA ALA A 275 -8.34 -11.16 -23.28
C ALA A 275 -8.65 -12.64 -22.94
N GLY A 276 -7.95 -13.22 -21.95
CA GLY A 276 -8.12 -14.59 -21.47
C GLY A 276 -7.57 -15.63 -22.44
N TYR A 277 -6.47 -15.32 -23.15
CA TYR A 277 -5.80 -16.30 -24.01
C TYR A 277 -4.81 -17.17 -23.25
N GLU A 278 -4.27 -16.59 -22.19
CA GLU A 278 -3.29 -17.17 -21.31
C GLU A 278 -4.05 -17.99 -20.24
N ARG A 279 -3.39 -18.99 -19.66
CA ARG A 279 -4.07 -19.93 -18.75
C ARG A 279 -3.11 -20.25 -17.64
N ASP A 280 -2.97 -19.26 -16.78
CA ASP A 280 -1.98 -19.34 -15.72
C ASP A 280 -2.49 -20.23 -14.61
N VAL A 281 -1.55 -20.81 -13.90
CA VAL A 281 -1.83 -21.71 -12.79
C VAL A 281 -1.11 -21.19 -11.57
N LEU A 282 -1.88 -20.73 -10.59
CA LEU A 282 -1.38 -20.20 -9.33
C LEU A 282 -1.70 -21.19 -8.20
N HIS A 283 -0.69 -21.50 -7.40
CA HIS A 283 -0.77 -22.37 -6.24
C HIS A 283 -0.17 -21.68 -5.01
N GLY A 284 -1.00 -21.22 -4.06
CA GLY A 284 -0.51 -20.62 -2.81
C GLY A 284 0.21 -21.63 -1.93
N ASN A 285 -0.39 -22.82 -1.76
CA ASN A 285 0.09 -23.94 -0.93
C ASN A 285 -0.16 -23.75 0.58
N LYS A 286 0.80 -23.29 1.38
CA LYS A 286 0.63 -23.13 2.83
C LYS A 286 0.81 -21.68 3.22
N GLY A 287 -0.24 -21.08 3.75
CA GLY A 287 -0.19 -19.67 4.08
C GLY A 287 -1.56 -19.05 4.09
N ASN A 288 -1.62 -17.74 4.31
CA ASN A 288 -2.80 -16.97 3.94
C ASN A 288 -2.41 -16.19 2.68
N ASP A 289 -2.66 -16.79 1.52
CA ASP A 289 -2.10 -16.31 0.26
C ASP A 289 -3.06 -15.36 -0.44
N ALA A 290 -2.54 -14.40 -1.19
CA ALA A 290 -3.33 -13.54 -2.08
C ALA A 290 -3.01 -13.86 -3.54
N LEU A 291 -4.00 -14.29 -4.30
CA LEU A 291 -3.84 -14.70 -5.69
C LEU A 291 -4.61 -13.73 -6.59
N TRP A 292 -3.93 -13.07 -7.52
CA TRP A 292 -4.49 -12.16 -8.51
C TRP A 292 -4.60 -12.89 -9.85
N ILE A 293 -5.83 -13.08 -10.32
CA ILE A 293 -6.12 -13.81 -11.55
C ILE A 293 -7.05 -13.06 -12.49
N GLY A 294 -6.87 -13.33 -13.78
CA GLY A 294 -7.74 -12.88 -14.85
C GLY A 294 -8.68 -13.96 -15.37
N ILE A 295 -9.13 -13.73 -16.60
CA ILE A 295 -10.03 -14.64 -17.31
C ILE A 295 -9.25 -15.89 -17.74
N ASN A 296 -9.87 -17.07 -17.60
CA ASN A 296 -9.36 -18.38 -18.00
C ASN A 296 -8.24 -18.97 -17.10
N ASP A 297 -7.81 -18.29 -16.04
CA ASP A 297 -6.78 -18.78 -15.11
C ASP A 297 -7.27 -19.78 -14.07
N HIS A 298 -6.32 -20.49 -13.45
CA HIS A 298 -6.57 -21.49 -12.42
C HIS A 298 -5.84 -21.14 -11.13
N ALA A 299 -6.58 -20.78 -10.08
CA ALA A 299 -6.04 -20.56 -8.75
C ALA A 299 -6.42 -21.68 -7.77
N ASP A 300 -5.46 -22.05 -6.91
CA ASP A 300 -5.63 -22.92 -5.75
C ASP A 300 -4.92 -22.27 -4.57
N GLY A 301 -5.66 -21.71 -3.61
CA GLY A 301 -5.06 -21.06 -2.42
C GLY A 301 -4.32 -22.07 -1.56
N GLY A 302 -5.04 -23.08 -1.08
CA GLY A 302 -4.45 -24.26 -0.47
C GLY A 302 -4.79 -24.38 1.01
N LEU A 303 -3.79 -24.25 1.89
CA LEU A 303 -3.92 -24.38 3.33
C LEU A 303 -3.74 -23.02 4.00
N GLY A 304 -4.85 -22.40 4.36
CA GLY A 304 -4.93 -21.32 5.33
C GLY A 304 -6.19 -20.51 5.09
N LEU A 305 -6.08 -19.20 5.16
CA LEU A 305 -7.16 -18.28 4.80
C LEU A 305 -6.73 -17.52 3.54
N ASP A 306 -7.12 -18.03 2.38
CA ASP A 306 -6.63 -17.53 1.11
C ASP A 306 -7.62 -16.54 0.47
N ARG A 307 -7.08 -15.45 -0.08
CA ARG A 307 -7.83 -14.38 -0.77
C ARG A 307 -7.61 -14.50 -2.27
N ILE A 308 -8.70 -14.59 -3.02
CA ILE A 308 -8.64 -14.56 -4.48
C ILE A 308 -9.12 -13.21 -4.99
N HIS A 309 -8.29 -12.53 -5.76
CA HIS A 309 -8.72 -11.41 -6.57
C HIS A 309 -8.99 -11.87 -8.00
N VAL A 310 -10.20 -11.56 -8.48
CA VAL A 310 -10.66 -11.93 -9.82
C VAL A 310 -10.99 -10.65 -10.57
N ASP A 311 -10.17 -10.31 -11.56
CA ASP A 311 -10.42 -9.16 -12.43
C ASP A 311 -11.08 -9.58 -13.74
N PHE A 312 -12.37 -9.28 -13.86
CA PHE A 312 -13.17 -9.44 -15.08
C PHE A 312 -13.67 -8.10 -15.63
N ARG A 313 -13.01 -6.96 -15.36
CA ARG A 313 -13.43 -5.62 -15.81
C ARG A 313 -13.58 -5.50 -17.33
N GLN A 314 -12.80 -6.26 -18.08
CA GLN A 314 -12.89 -6.31 -19.56
C GLN A 314 -13.97 -7.27 -20.07
N ALA A 315 -14.62 -8.05 -19.20
CA ALA A 315 -15.66 -8.98 -19.59
C ALA A 315 -16.95 -8.24 -19.98
N SER A 316 -17.65 -8.78 -20.98
CA SER A 316 -18.98 -8.31 -21.40
C SER A 316 -20.06 -9.40 -21.29
N ALA A 317 -19.67 -10.58 -20.79
CA ALA A 317 -20.58 -11.69 -20.57
C ALA A 317 -21.00 -11.74 -19.10
N ASP A 318 -22.26 -12.10 -18.85
CA ASP A 318 -22.79 -12.41 -17.52
C ASP A 318 -21.92 -13.45 -16.80
N GLN A 319 -21.49 -13.12 -15.58
CA GLN A 319 -20.82 -14.04 -14.67
C GLN A 319 -21.81 -14.62 -13.66
N VAL A 320 -21.64 -15.89 -13.33
CA VAL A 320 -22.49 -16.57 -12.32
C VAL A 320 -21.61 -17.36 -11.39
N TRP A 321 -21.53 -16.93 -10.14
CA TRP A 321 -20.71 -17.56 -9.13
C TRP A 321 -21.34 -17.53 -7.74
N ALA A 322 -21.26 -18.66 -7.05
CA ALA A 322 -21.46 -18.72 -5.61
C ALA A 322 -20.17 -19.28 -5.01
N PHE A 323 -19.45 -18.40 -4.34
CA PHE A 323 -18.13 -18.64 -3.80
C PHE A 323 -18.18 -19.70 -2.71
N SER A 324 -17.16 -20.56 -2.70
CA SER A 324 -16.98 -21.61 -1.70
C SER A 324 -15.58 -22.19 -1.82
N PRO A 325 -15.00 -22.76 -0.75
CA PRO A 325 -13.69 -23.42 -0.82
C PRO A 325 -13.64 -24.62 -1.77
N ALA A 326 -14.79 -25.23 -2.08
CA ALA A 326 -14.86 -26.31 -3.05
C ALA A 326 -14.63 -25.79 -4.48
N ALA A 327 -13.85 -26.52 -5.28
CA ALA A 327 -13.52 -26.15 -6.65
C ALA A 327 -14.73 -25.64 -7.46
N LYS A 328 -14.61 -24.42 -7.98
CA LYS A 328 -15.55 -23.79 -8.89
C LYS A 328 -14.88 -23.45 -10.21
N GLN A 329 -15.67 -23.52 -11.28
CA GLN A 329 -15.23 -23.16 -12.62
C GLN A 329 -16.29 -22.27 -13.26
N PHE A 330 -15.84 -21.16 -13.80
CA PHE A 330 -16.63 -20.21 -14.58
C PHE A 330 -16.79 -20.69 -16.02
N ALA A 331 -17.79 -20.14 -16.72
CA ALA A 331 -18.02 -20.45 -18.13
C ALA A 331 -16.89 -19.94 -19.05
N ASN A 332 -16.14 -18.92 -18.61
CA ASN A 332 -15.00 -18.36 -19.32
C ASN A 332 -13.72 -19.20 -19.21
N GLY A 333 -13.74 -20.28 -18.41
CA GLY A 333 -12.58 -21.15 -18.19
C GLY A 333 -11.94 -21.01 -16.82
N THR A 334 -12.08 -19.84 -16.17
CA THR A 334 -11.46 -19.52 -14.88
C THR A 334 -11.87 -20.54 -13.83
N ARG A 335 -10.92 -20.97 -13.00
CA ARG A 335 -11.13 -21.96 -11.94
C ARG A 335 -10.49 -21.48 -10.64
N VAL A 336 -11.24 -21.59 -9.55
CA VAL A 336 -10.75 -21.27 -8.20
C VAL A 336 -11.06 -22.44 -7.26
N VAL A 337 -10.11 -22.78 -6.40
CA VAL A 337 -10.20 -23.86 -5.42
C VAL A 337 -9.52 -23.42 -4.12
N ASN A 338 -9.97 -23.93 -2.97
CA ASN A 338 -9.35 -23.70 -1.66
C ASN A 338 -9.04 -22.22 -1.41
N ALA A 339 -10.06 -21.37 -1.57
CA ALA A 339 -9.99 -19.96 -1.24
C ALA A 339 -11.23 -19.60 -0.40
N GLU A 340 -11.02 -18.70 0.55
CA GLU A 340 -11.98 -18.39 1.62
C GLU A 340 -12.48 -16.95 1.56
N VAL A 341 -11.73 -16.06 0.90
CA VAL A 341 -12.10 -14.66 0.68
C VAL A 341 -12.07 -14.32 -0.80
N LEU A 342 -13.05 -13.54 -1.25
CA LEU A 342 -13.20 -13.12 -2.64
C LEU A 342 -13.13 -11.59 -2.76
N ASP A 343 -12.24 -11.13 -3.63
CA ASP A 343 -12.30 -9.81 -4.26
C ASP A 343 -12.68 -9.99 -5.73
N TYR A 344 -13.85 -9.49 -6.11
CA TYR A 344 -14.42 -9.63 -7.44
C TYR A 344 -14.58 -8.28 -8.10
N ASP A 345 -13.96 -8.09 -9.26
CA ASP A 345 -14.21 -6.96 -10.15
C ASP A 345 -14.93 -7.42 -11.42
N GLY A 346 -16.22 -7.09 -11.50
CA GLY A 346 -17.11 -7.41 -12.59
C GLY A 346 -16.90 -6.56 -13.83
N GLY A 347 -17.54 -6.96 -14.93
CA GLY A 347 -17.40 -6.31 -16.23
C GLY A 347 -18.59 -5.40 -16.57
N SER A 348 -19.05 -5.52 -17.81
CA SER A 348 -20.31 -4.88 -18.29
C SER A 348 -21.48 -5.86 -18.40
N GLY A 349 -21.30 -7.08 -17.86
CA GLY A 349 -22.25 -8.18 -17.89
C GLY A 349 -23.41 -7.98 -16.92
N ARG A 350 -24.32 -8.94 -16.86
CA ARG A 350 -25.30 -9.01 -15.76
C ARG A 350 -24.91 -10.12 -14.81
N ASP A 351 -24.18 -9.78 -13.78
CA ASP A 351 -23.49 -10.72 -12.93
C ASP A 351 -24.38 -11.19 -11.76
N LEU A 352 -24.23 -12.46 -11.39
CA LEU A 352 -24.85 -13.07 -10.22
C LEU A 352 -23.75 -13.66 -9.37
N ILE A 353 -23.28 -12.88 -8.40
CA ILE A 353 -22.14 -13.22 -7.55
C ILE A 353 -22.63 -13.34 -6.11
N THR A 354 -22.11 -14.34 -5.42
CA THR A 354 -22.32 -14.52 -3.99
C THR A 354 -20.97 -14.85 -3.38
N GLY A 355 -20.52 -14.04 -2.41
CA GLY A 355 -19.37 -14.29 -1.55
C GLY A 355 -19.64 -15.47 -0.60
N TRP A 356 -18.92 -15.52 0.52
CA TRP A 356 -18.96 -16.66 1.42
C TRP A 356 -19.12 -16.33 2.90
N ASN A 357 -18.06 -16.45 3.70
CA ASN A 357 -18.14 -16.39 5.17
C ASN A 357 -17.19 -15.34 5.80
N HIS A 358 -16.36 -14.69 4.99
CA HIS A 358 -15.34 -13.73 5.41
C HIS A 358 -15.56 -12.42 4.67
N ALA A 359 -14.81 -11.37 5.02
CA ALA A 359 -14.96 -10.04 4.44
C ALA A 359 -14.58 -10.01 2.95
N ASP A 360 -15.60 -10.15 2.11
CA ASP A 360 -15.50 -10.16 0.66
C ASP A 360 -15.65 -8.74 0.09
N GLN A 361 -15.04 -8.48 -1.07
CA GLN A 361 -15.23 -7.26 -1.85
C GLN A 361 -15.84 -7.60 -3.20
N LEU A 362 -17.03 -7.07 -3.50
CA LEU A 362 -17.76 -7.38 -4.71
C LEU A 362 -18.11 -6.09 -5.46
N ASN A 363 -17.47 -5.86 -6.61
CA ASN A 363 -17.72 -4.72 -7.47
C ASN A 363 -18.40 -5.19 -8.77
N GLY A 364 -19.64 -4.77 -9.03
CA GLY A 364 -20.40 -5.12 -10.23
C GLY A 364 -19.96 -4.36 -11.48
N ASN A 365 -19.44 -3.14 -11.30
CA ASN A 365 -19.10 -2.19 -12.36
C ASN A 365 -20.30 -1.78 -13.24
N GLY A 366 -20.51 -2.41 -14.39
CA GLY A 366 -21.63 -2.06 -15.27
C GLY A 366 -22.52 -3.27 -15.45
N GLY A 367 -23.84 -3.11 -15.33
CA GLY A 367 -24.68 -4.30 -15.39
C GLY A 367 -26.09 -4.11 -14.89
N ASN A 368 -26.72 -5.20 -14.47
CA ASN A 368 -27.90 -5.16 -13.58
C ASN A 368 -27.69 -6.30 -12.60
N ASP A 369 -26.73 -6.11 -11.73
CA ASP A 369 -26.00 -7.16 -11.05
C ASP A 369 -26.73 -7.60 -9.80
N GLN A 370 -26.46 -8.83 -9.38
CA GLN A 370 -26.96 -9.40 -8.14
C GLN A 370 -25.76 -9.84 -7.33
N LEU A 371 -25.37 -9.00 -6.38
CA LEU A 371 -24.25 -9.25 -5.49
C LEU A 371 -24.78 -9.62 -4.10
N ALA A 372 -24.16 -10.61 -3.48
CA ALA A 372 -24.47 -11.00 -2.12
C ALA A 372 -23.19 -11.31 -1.34
N GLY A 373 -22.95 -10.66 -0.21
CA GLY A 373 -21.75 -10.87 0.62
C GLY A 373 -21.75 -12.26 1.25
N GLY A 374 -22.81 -12.58 1.99
CA GLY A 374 -23.00 -13.91 2.57
C GLY A 374 -22.93 -13.85 4.09
N ARG A 375 -21.86 -14.35 4.70
CA ARG A 375 -21.47 -13.91 6.04
C ARG A 375 -20.16 -13.16 5.91
N GLY A 376 -19.87 -12.26 6.83
CA GLY A 376 -18.61 -11.55 6.80
C GLY A 376 -18.77 -10.13 7.29
N HIS A 377 -17.92 -9.26 6.79
CA HIS A 377 -18.05 -7.81 6.90
C HIS A 377 -17.74 -7.31 5.49
N ASP A 378 -18.75 -7.37 4.65
CA ASP A 378 -18.57 -7.39 3.21
C ASP A 378 -18.68 -5.97 2.64
N THR A 379 -17.98 -5.72 1.55
CA THR A 379 -18.10 -4.47 0.79
C THR A 379 -18.67 -4.78 -0.58
N LEU A 380 -19.84 -4.21 -0.88
CA LEU A 380 -20.54 -4.43 -2.14
C LEU A 380 -20.73 -3.09 -2.84
N ASP A 381 -20.29 -3.00 -4.10
CA ASP A 381 -20.57 -1.89 -4.99
C ASP A 381 -21.30 -2.39 -6.25
N GLY A 382 -22.52 -1.92 -6.46
CA GLY A 382 -23.29 -2.26 -7.66
C GLY A 382 -22.76 -1.59 -8.94
N GLY A 383 -22.15 -0.41 -8.81
CA GLY A 383 -21.78 0.42 -9.94
C GLY A 383 -22.99 0.94 -10.72
N ARG A 384 -22.87 0.99 -12.05
CA ARG A 384 -23.92 1.44 -12.97
C ARG A 384 -24.85 0.28 -13.31
N GLY A 385 -26.13 0.42 -13.03
CA GLY A 385 -27.04 -0.65 -13.38
C GLY A 385 -28.42 -0.50 -12.78
N ASN A 386 -29.14 -1.61 -12.64
CA ASN A 386 -30.21 -1.67 -11.65
C ASN A 386 -29.90 -2.92 -10.84
N ASP A 387 -29.24 -2.69 -9.72
CA ASP A 387 -28.50 -3.73 -9.03
C ASP A 387 -29.24 -4.18 -7.78
N LEU A 388 -28.96 -5.40 -7.34
CA LEU A 388 -29.47 -5.97 -6.09
C LEU A 388 -28.26 -6.36 -5.23
N LEU A 389 -28.05 -5.61 -4.17
CA LEU A 389 -27.00 -5.84 -3.19
C LEU A 389 -27.61 -6.42 -1.92
N ARG A 390 -27.04 -7.52 -1.42
CA ARG A 390 -27.42 -8.16 -0.15
C ARG A 390 -26.17 -8.36 0.70
N GLY A 391 -26.03 -7.65 1.82
CA GLY A 391 -24.90 -7.80 2.74
C GLY A 391 -24.83 -9.22 3.29
N GLY A 392 -25.85 -9.59 4.07
CA GLY A 392 -26.00 -10.93 4.65
C GLY A 392 -25.83 -10.89 6.17
N ASP A 393 -25.13 -11.86 6.74
CA ASP A 393 -24.76 -11.81 8.17
C ASP A 393 -23.44 -11.02 8.32
N GLY A 394 -23.43 -9.87 8.95
CA GLY A 394 -22.24 -9.02 8.96
C GLY A 394 -22.55 -7.57 9.28
N ASN A 395 -21.51 -6.79 9.55
CA ASN A 395 -21.63 -5.34 9.41
C ASN A 395 -21.06 -4.99 8.04
N ASP A 396 -21.94 -4.75 7.08
CA ASP A 396 -21.59 -4.66 5.67
C ASP A 396 -21.63 -3.22 5.17
N LEU A 397 -20.86 -2.94 4.13
CA LEU A 397 -20.84 -1.66 3.41
C LEU A 397 -21.45 -1.85 2.04
N LEU A 398 -22.56 -1.17 1.77
CA LEU A 398 -23.27 -1.26 0.49
C LEU A 398 -23.25 0.10 -0.21
N TYR A 399 -22.64 0.13 -1.40
CA TYR A 399 -22.51 1.29 -2.27
C TYR A 399 -23.38 1.09 -3.51
N HIS A 400 -24.07 2.15 -3.91
CA HIS A 400 -24.76 2.17 -5.19
C HIS A 400 -24.37 3.45 -5.94
N GLU A 401 -24.23 3.34 -7.26
CA GLU A 401 -24.04 4.50 -8.13
C GLU A 401 -25.37 4.84 -8.84
N SER A 402 -25.37 4.84 -10.18
CA SER A 402 -26.52 5.24 -11.00
C SER A 402 -27.51 4.10 -11.21
N GLY A 403 -28.80 4.42 -11.13
CA GLY A 403 -29.89 3.52 -11.52
C GLY A 403 -30.88 3.14 -10.42
N GLN A 404 -31.61 2.04 -10.60
CA GLN A 404 -32.71 1.62 -9.73
C GLN A 404 -32.30 0.44 -8.85
N ASP A 405 -31.50 0.73 -7.84
CA ASP A 405 -30.86 -0.30 -7.03
C ASP A 405 -31.71 -0.71 -5.83
N THR A 406 -31.50 -1.95 -5.38
CA THR A 406 -32.04 -2.46 -4.13
C THR A 406 -30.90 -2.90 -3.24
N LEU A 407 -30.73 -2.22 -2.11
CA LEU A 407 -29.71 -2.52 -1.11
C LEU A 407 -30.39 -3.14 0.11
N ARG A 408 -29.85 -4.26 0.57
CA ARG A 408 -30.33 -4.97 1.77
C ARG A 408 -29.15 -5.29 2.67
N GLY A 409 -29.07 -4.72 3.87
CA GLY A 409 -28.05 -5.09 4.84
C GLY A 409 -28.25 -6.52 5.35
N GLU A 410 -29.51 -6.86 5.64
CA GLU A 410 -29.97 -8.14 6.20
C GLU A 410 -29.69 -8.29 7.69
N GLY A 411 -28.51 -8.69 8.14
CA GLY A 411 -28.27 -8.98 9.55
C GLY A 411 -26.93 -8.49 10.07
N GLY A 412 -26.97 -7.52 10.98
CA GLY A 412 -25.83 -6.91 11.64
C GLY A 412 -25.99 -5.40 11.59
N ASN A 413 -24.92 -4.63 11.82
CA ASN A 413 -25.02 -3.17 11.82
C ASN A 413 -24.45 -2.65 10.50
N ASP A 414 -25.33 -2.46 9.52
CA ASP A 414 -24.92 -2.19 8.14
C ASP A 414 -24.82 -0.70 7.86
N ARG A 415 -24.02 -0.37 6.85
CA ARG A 415 -23.90 1.00 6.35
C ARG A 415 -24.16 1.05 4.86
N LEU A 416 -25.20 1.80 4.49
CA LEU A 416 -25.71 1.89 3.13
C LEU A 416 -25.48 3.32 2.63
N PHE A 417 -24.64 3.44 1.62
CA PHE A 417 -24.21 4.72 1.06
C PHE A 417 -25.09 5.14 -0.10
N ILE A 418 -25.54 6.39 -0.05
CA ILE A 418 -26.44 6.99 -1.02
C ILE A 418 -25.74 8.17 -1.68
N GLY A 419 -25.21 7.93 -2.88
CA GLY A 419 -24.51 8.92 -3.70
C GLY A 419 -25.41 9.72 -4.64
N PHE A 420 -24.77 10.62 -5.41
CA PHE A 420 -25.39 11.39 -6.48
C PHE A 420 -25.53 10.55 -7.75
N ASP A 421 -26.72 10.58 -8.36
CA ASP A 421 -26.96 9.92 -9.64
C ASP A 421 -26.61 10.88 -10.80
N GLU A 422 -25.73 10.45 -11.72
CA GLU A 422 -25.25 11.23 -12.86
C GLU A 422 -26.38 11.83 -13.73
N ASN A 423 -27.62 11.33 -13.63
CA ASN A 423 -28.68 11.71 -14.57
C ASN A 423 -30.04 12.00 -13.92
N VAL A 424 -30.10 12.99 -13.02
CA VAL A 424 -31.26 13.54 -12.25
C VAL A 424 -32.65 13.67 -12.92
N ASN A 425 -32.79 13.41 -14.22
CA ASN A 425 -34.05 13.52 -14.97
C ASN A 425 -34.82 12.20 -15.13
N GLN A 426 -34.31 11.06 -14.66
CA GLN A 426 -35.07 9.81 -14.62
C GLN A 426 -35.66 9.57 -13.21
N PRO A 427 -36.83 8.93 -13.09
CA PRO A 427 -37.39 8.56 -11.80
C PRO A 427 -36.57 7.41 -11.21
N TYR A 428 -35.47 7.73 -10.53
CA TYR A 428 -34.66 6.76 -9.80
C TYR A 428 -35.44 6.24 -8.62
N ARG A 429 -35.45 4.92 -8.48
CA ARG A 429 -36.11 4.22 -7.39
C ARG A 429 -35.07 3.35 -6.74
N VAL A 430 -34.48 3.86 -5.66
CA VAL A 430 -33.59 3.07 -4.82
C VAL A 430 -34.40 2.56 -3.63
N VAL A 431 -34.30 1.27 -3.36
CA VAL A 431 -34.89 0.64 -2.18
C VAL A 431 -33.76 0.26 -1.24
N VAL A 432 -33.84 0.73 0.00
CA VAL A 432 -32.86 0.50 1.05
C VAL A 432 -33.58 -0.21 2.19
N ASP A 433 -33.05 -1.33 2.63
CA ASP A 433 -33.55 -2.10 3.76
C ASP A 433 -32.36 -2.47 4.65
N GLY A 434 -32.20 -1.83 5.81
CA GLY A 434 -31.07 -2.12 6.72
C GLY A 434 -31.17 -3.56 7.23
N GLY A 435 -32.28 -3.89 7.87
CA GLY A 435 -32.61 -5.26 8.25
C GLY A 435 -32.63 -5.44 9.75
N MET A 436 -31.85 -6.38 10.27
CA MET A 436 -31.71 -6.61 11.71
C MET A 436 -30.43 -5.96 12.22
N GLY A 437 -30.54 -4.99 13.12
CA GLY A 437 -29.40 -4.45 13.83
C GLY A 437 -29.59 -2.96 14.07
N VAL A 438 -28.50 -2.21 13.97
CA VAL A 438 -28.52 -0.75 13.95
C VAL A 438 -27.90 -0.30 12.65
N ASP A 439 -28.75 0.09 11.71
CA ASP A 439 -28.34 0.34 10.35
C ASP A 439 -28.25 1.84 10.05
N VAL A 440 -27.23 2.20 9.27
CA VAL A 440 -26.91 3.57 8.89
C VAL A 440 -27.18 3.78 7.42
N VAL A 441 -27.97 4.81 7.10
CA VAL A 441 -28.00 5.38 5.74
C VAL A 441 -27.21 6.67 5.74
N SER A 442 -26.16 6.70 4.92
CA SER A 442 -25.28 7.85 4.78
C SER A 442 -25.47 8.49 3.42
N PHE A 443 -25.84 9.77 3.41
CA PHE A 443 -25.94 10.58 2.21
C PHE A 443 -24.61 11.31 1.96
N SER A 444 -24.12 11.31 0.73
CA SER A 444 -22.89 12.05 0.38
C SER A 444 -23.07 12.85 -0.92
N SER A 445 -23.07 14.17 -0.81
CA SER A 445 -23.07 15.08 -1.96
C SER A 445 -22.58 16.47 -1.57
N TYR A 446 -22.00 17.16 -2.56
CA TYR A 446 -21.67 18.59 -2.48
C TYR A 446 -22.64 19.46 -3.28
N GLU A 447 -23.65 18.87 -3.92
CA GLU A 447 -24.54 19.56 -4.86
C GLU A 447 -25.99 19.68 -4.38
N LEU A 448 -26.44 18.75 -3.53
CA LEU A 448 -27.83 18.65 -3.11
C LEU A 448 -27.93 18.05 -1.70
N GLY A 449 -28.68 18.69 -0.80
CA GLY A 449 -29.01 18.13 0.52
C GLY A 449 -30.06 17.02 0.45
N ALA A 450 -30.16 16.22 1.51
CA ALA A 450 -31.09 15.13 1.70
C ALA A 450 -32.36 15.60 2.41
N VAL A 451 -33.53 15.25 1.85
CA VAL A 451 -34.83 15.53 2.48
C VAL A 451 -35.58 14.22 2.68
N VAL A 452 -35.58 13.73 3.92
CA VAL A 452 -36.13 12.42 4.32
C VAL A 452 -37.32 12.59 5.25
N ASP A 453 -38.43 11.90 4.95
CA ASP A 453 -39.57 11.70 5.85
C ASP A 453 -39.82 10.20 6.04
N LEU A 454 -39.36 9.66 7.17
CA LEU A 454 -39.45 8.23 7.48
C LEU A 454 -40.90 7.75 7.63
N ALA A 455 -41.83 8.63 8.03
CA ALA A 455 -43.26 8.28 8.15
C ALA A 455 -44.04 8.38 6.83
N ASP A 456 -43.69 9.35 5.97
CA ASP A 456 -44.30 9.54 4.65
C ASP A 456 -43.23 9.74 3.58
N GLN A 457 -42.62 8.62 3.18
CA GLN A 457 -41.51 8.61 2.22
C GLN A 457 -41.91 9.05 0.81
N SER A 458 -43.20 9.27 0.53
CA SER A 458 -43.65 9.94 -0.70
C SER A 458 -43.23 11.42 -0.76
N ARG A 459 -42.83 11.99 0.39
CA ARG A 459 -42.33 13.34 0.54
C ARG A 459 -40.80 13.45 0.43
N ASN A 460 -40.10 12.32 0.25
CA ASN A 460 -38.66 12.34 0.09
C ASN A 460 -38.27 13.14 -1.17
N THR A 461 -37.35 14.09 -1.00
CA THR A 461 -36.81 14.95 -2.08
C THR A 461 -35.31 15.16 -1.87
N GLY A 462 -34.69 16.08 -2.61
CA GLY A 462 -33.24 16.23 -2.56
C GLY A 462 -32.55 14.93 -3.00
N LEU A 463 -31.47 14.54 -2.32
CA LEU A 463 -30.82 13.23 -2.55
C LEU A 463 -31.73 12.04 -2.25
N ALA A 464 -32.69 12.18 -1.35
CA ALA A 464 -33.62 11.10 -1.02
C ALA A 464 -34.77 10.96 -2.04
N HIS A 465 -34.81 11.80 -3.09
CA HIS A 465 -35.90 11.75 -4.07
C HIS A 465 -36.03 10.37 -4.72
N GLY A 466 -37.23 9.79 -4.62
CA GLY A 466 -37.51 8.45 -5.18
C GLY A 466 -36.91 7.29 -4.38
N LYS A 467 -36.19 7.55 -3.28
CA LYS A 467 -35.62 6.54 -2.41
C LYS A 467 -36.61 6.12 -1.33
N THR A 468 -36.64 4.81 -1.05
CA THR A 468 -37.45 4.20 0.01
C THR A 468 -36.52 3.55 1.02
N LEU A 469 -36.65 3.89 2.30
CA LEU A 469 -35.81 3.42 3.41
C LEU A 469 -36.65 2.55 4.37
N HIS A 470 -36.17 1.36 4.69
CA HIS A 470 -36.81 0.42 5.61
C HIS A 470 -35.81 -0.07 6.65
N ASN A 471 -36.25 -0.24 7.91
CA ASN A 471 -35.40 -0.74 8.99
C ASN A 471 -34.05 -0.01 9.06
N VAL A 472 -34.12 1.32 9.19
CA VAL A 472 -32.96 2.20 9.30
C VAL A 472 -33.12 2.99 10.59
N GLU A 473 -32.15 2.87 11.49
CA GLU A 473 -32.16 3.54 12.78
C GLU A 473 -31.38 4.85 12.76
N LEU A 474 -30.42 5.00 11.83
CA LEU A 474 -29.53 6.16 11.77
C LEU A 474 -29.48 6.77 10.36
N LEU A 475 -29.72 8.09 10.29
CA LEU A 475 -29.49 8.88 9.07
C LEU A 475 -28.32 9.84 9.28
N GLU A 476 -27.39 9.84 8.33
CA GLU A 476 -26.28 10.78 8.25
C GLU A 476 -26.43 11.66 7.01
N GLY A 477 -26.48 12.96 7.26
CA GLY A 477 -26.61 14.01 6.25
C GLY A 477 -25.34 14.30 5.48
N THR A 478 -25.44 15.33 4.66
CA THR A 478 -24.44 15.80 3.72
C THR A 478 -23.63 16.94 4.33
N VAL A 479 -22.97 17.73 3.48
CA VAL A 479 -22.33 19.00 3.88
C VAL A 479 -23.19 20.22 3.55
N LEU A 480 -24.48 20.01 3.30
CA LEU A 480 -25.46 21.00 2.89
C LEU A 480 -26.69 20.87 3.79
N ASP A 481 -27.53 21.91 3.81
CA ASP A 481 -28.78 21.91 4.57
C ASP A 481 -29.66 20.68 4.28
N ASP A 482 -29.85 19.86 5.29
CA ASP A 482 -30.64 18.64 5.27
C ASP A 482 -31.96 18.79 6.05
N LEU A 483 -32.94 17.96 5.71
CA LEU A 483 -34.22 17.86 6.42
C LEU A 483 -34.53 16.41 6.73
N PHE A 484 -34.41 16.03 8.01
CA PHE A 484 -34.78 14.70 8.49
C PHE A 484 -36.01 14.76 9.38
N LEU A 485 -37.05 14.01 8.98
CA LEU A 485 -38.28 13.86 9.71
C LEU A 485 -38.48 12.38 10.08
N GLY A 486 -38.46 12.10 11.38
CA GLY A 486 -38.59 10.78 11.98
C GLY A 486 -39.96 10.13 11.83
N GLY A 487 -40.03 8.92 12.36
CA GLY A 487 -41.19 8.05 12.31
C GLY A 487 -41.92 7.97 13.64
N GLY A 488 -42.20 6.73 14.04
CA GLY A 488 -42.62 6.39 15.40
C GLY A 488 -41.65 5.45 16.10
N GLY A 489 -40.44 5.32 15.53
CA GLY A 489 -39.33 4.49 16.03
C GLY A 489 -38.51 5.23 17.07
N ASN A 490 -37.28 4.80 17.33
CA ASN A 490 -36.29 5.63 18.03
C ASN A 490 -35.22 5.95 16.99
N ASP A 491 -35.19 7.17 16.50
CA ASP A 491 -34.39 7.56 15.35
C ASP A 491 -33.11 8.29 15.82
N THR A 492 -31.99 8.05 15.13
CA THR A 492 -30.75 8.82 15.32
C THR A 492 -30.45 9.63 14.07
N PHE A 493 -30.35 10.94 14.20
CA PHE A 493 -30.02 11.84 13.10
C PHE A 493 -28.71 12.56 13.36
N ARG A 494 -27.85 12.58 12.35
CA ARG A 494 -26.65 13.42 12.27
C ARG A 494 -26.78 14.30 11.04
N GLY A 495 -26.93 15.60 11.24
CA GLY A 495 -27.06 16.58 10.16
C GLY A 495 -25.75 16.74 9.39
N GLY A 496 -24.66 17.02 10.12
CA GLY A 496 -23.32 17.13 9.54
C GLY A 496 -22.92 18.59 9.42
N VAL A 497 -22.63 19.06 8.20
CA VAL A 497 -22.38 20.49 7.95
C VAL A 497 -23.60 21.05 7.22
N GLY A 498 -24.00 22.28 7.53
CA GLY A 498 -25.18 22.91 6.94
C GLY A 498 -26.11 23.41 8.04
N SER A 499 -27.14 24.19 7.67
CA SER A 499 -28.19 24.57 8.62
C SER A 499 -29.34 23.57 8.53
N ASP A 500 -29.24 22.50 9.31
CA ASP A 500 -30.07 21.32 9.21
C ASP A 500 -31.37 21.46 10.00
N VAL A 501 -32.37 20.67 9.60
CA VAL A 501 -33.65 20.57 10.30
C VAL A 501 -33.93 19.12 10.65
N LEU A 502 -33.78 18.79 11.94
CA LEU A 502 -33.92 17.43 12.46
C LEU A 502 -35.15 17.34 13.38
N ASN A 503 -36.09 16.45 13.07
CA ASN A 503 -37.33 16.28 13.82
C ASN A 503 -37.62 14.79 14.12
N GLY A 504 -37.46 14.35 15.37
CA GLY A 504 -37.66 12.95 15.77
C GLY A 504 -39.13 12.48 15.78
N ARG A 505 -40.07 13.41 16.02
CA ARG A 505 -41.52 13.18 16.11
C ARG A 505 -41.95 12.32 17.30
N MET A 506 -41.95 11.00 17.17
CA MET A 506 -42.40 10.07 18.21
C MET A 506 -41.29 9.07 18.39
N GLY A 507 -40.85 8.83 19.62
CA GLY A 507 -39.65 8.02 19.83
C GLY A 507 -38.84 8.52 21.00
N ASN A 508 -37.78 7.81 21.36
CA ASN A 508 -36.71 8.38 22.16
C ASN A 508 -35.56 8.62 21.19
N ASP A 509 -35.50 9.83 20.64
CA ASP A 509 -34.67 10.13 19.49
C ASP A 509 -33.32 10.72 19.91
N VAL A 510 -32.30 10.60 19.06
CA VAL A 510 -30.98 11.22 19.24
C VAL A 510 -30.72 12.15 18.07
N LEU A 511 -30.62 13.45 18.34
CA LEU A 511 -30.44 14.48 17.32
C LEU A 511 -29.11 15.18 17.50
N MET A 512 -28.25 15.07 16.51
CA MET A 512 -26.96 15.76 16.40
C MET A 512 -27.04 16.67 15.18
N GLY A 513 -27.14 17.99 15.41
CA GLY A 513 -27.17 18.98 14.35
C GLY A 513 -25.86 18.97 13.56
N GLY A 514 -24.79 19.37 14.24
CA GLY A 514 -23.44 19.33 13.70
C GLY A 514 -22.83 20.72 13.69
N GLU A 515 -22.23 21.12 12.58
CA GLU A 515 -21.73 22.48 12.39
C GLU A 515 -22.86 23.46 12.00
N ASP A 516 -22.56 24.76 12.00
CA ASP A 516 -23.52 25.83 11.71
C ASP A 516 -24.68 25.93 12.72
N SER A 517 -25.92 26.19 12.28
CA SER A 517 -27.05 26.56 13.15
C SER A 517 -28.26 25.73 12.78
N ASP A 518 -28.53 24.71 13.60
CA ASP A 518 -29.56 23.72 13.28
C ASP A 518 -30.89 23.98 13.98
N VAL A 519 -31.95 23.37 13.47
CA VAL A 519 -33.28 23.36 14.09
C VAL A 519 -33.61 21.95 14.52
N LEU A 520 -33.60 21.72 15.84
CA LEU A 520 -33.81 20.42 16.44
C LEU A 520 -35.17 20.34 17.15
N SER A 521 -35.90 19.26 16.91
CA SER A 521 -37.19 18.98 17.55
C SER A 521 -37.26 17.50 17.93
N GLY A 522 -37.24 17.21 19.23
CA GLY A 522 -37.30 15.83 19.72
C GLY A 522 -38.70 15.23 19.52
N GLY A 523 -39.72 16.00 19.88
CA GLY A 523 -41.12 15.60 19.78
C GLY A 523 -41.61 14.88 21.04
N LEU A 524 -42.13 13.68 20.87
CA LEU A 524 -42.73 12.86 21.93
C LEU A 524 -41.83 11.69 22.30
N GLY A 525 -41.19 11.80 23.45
CA GLY A 525 -40.53 10.72 24.17
C GLY A 525 -39.31 11.28 24.87
N ARG A 526 -38.33 10.46 25.23
CA ARG A 526 -37.14 10.92 25.98
C ARG A 526 -36.02 11.18 25.01
N ASP A 527 -35.92 12.42 24.56
CA ASP A 527 -35.04 12.75 23.45
C ASP A 527 -33.68 13.23 23.95
N VAL A 528 -32.66 12.98 23.13
CA VAL A 528 -31.28 13.40 23.37
C VAL A 528 -30.90 14.40 22.29
N PHE A 529 -30.62 15.63 22.71
CA PHE A 529 -29.97 16.63 21.86
C PHE A 529 -28.48 16.50 22.10
N ASP A 530 -27.77 15.96 21.12
CA ASP A 530 -26.40 15.49 21.27
C ASP A 530 -25.42 16.53 20.71
N PHE A 531 -24.57 17.05 21.59
CA PHE A 531 -23.57 18.07 21.28
C PHE A 531 -22.15 17.57 21.55
N THR A 532 -21.90 16.26 21.41
CA THR A 532 -20.56 15.68 21.63
C THR A 532 -19.58 15.92 20.48
N ASP A 533 -20.04 16.38 19.32
CA ASP A 533 -19.17 16.75 18.19
C ASP A 533 -18.86 18.27 18.19
N TYR A 534 -18.58 18.81 19.38
CA TYR A 534 -18.42 20.25 19.58
C TYR A 534 -17.11 20.77 18.98
N SER A 535 -17.19 21.37 17.79
CA SER A 535 -16.11 22.17 17.21
C SER A 535 -16.28 23.63 17.62
N ALA A 536 -15.38 24.09 18.50
CA ALA A 536 -15.46 25.44 19.05
C ALA A 536 -15.36 26.55 17.95
N TYR A 537 -14.87 26.24 16.76
CA TYR A 537 -14.60 27.22 15.69
C TYR A 537 -15.74 27.39 14.67
N GLU A 538 -16.63 26.41 14.54
CA GLU A 538 -17.67 26.38 13.49
C GLU A 538 -19.11 26.43 14.03
N TRP A 539 -19.29 26.28 15.35
CA TRP A 539 -20.61 26.24 15.97
C TRP A 539 -21.26 27.62 16.12
N GLN A 540 -22.44 27.80 15.52
CA GLN A 540 -23.24 29.03 15.60
C GLN A 540 -24.39 28.93 16.60
N GLY A 541 -24.67 27.73 17.09
CA GLY A 541 -25.58 27.42 18.18
C GLY A 541 -26.99 27.08 17.71
N ASP A 542 -27.49 25.93 18.15
CA ASP A 542 -28.71 25.33 17.59
C ASP A 542 -29.98 25.92 18.19
N VAL A 543 -31.11 25.67 17.55
CA VAL A 543 -32.45 25.98 18.05
C VAL A 543 -33.17 24.69 18.40
N ILE A 544 -33.27 24.40 19.70
CA ILE A 544 -34.11 23.32 20.20
C ILE A 544 -35.54 23.85 20.40
N THR A 545 -36.48 23.28 19.68
CA THR A 545 -37.83 23.84 19.55
C THR A 545 -38.83 23.40 20.62
N ASP A 546 -38.61 22.25 21.26
CA ASP A 546 -39.60 21.59 22.11
C ASP A 546 -39.05 20.89 23.36
N PHE A 547 -37.83 21.22 23.80
CA PHE A 547 -37.17 20.60 24.97
C PHE A 547 -38.06 20.47 26.22
N GLN A 548 -38.30 19.23 26.66
CA GLN A 548 -39.11 18.89 27.83
C GLN A 548 -38.23 18.48 29.01
N ARG A 549 -38.11 19.39 29.97
CA ARG A 549 -37.34 19.14 31.20
C ARG A 549 -37.82 17.93 31.97
N GLY A 550 -36.86 17.17 32.51
CA GLY A 550 -37.11 15.93 33.27
C GLY A 550 -37.53 14.74 32.40
N GLN A 551 -37.54 14.91 31.08
CA GLN A 551 -37.83 13.88 30.10
C GLN A 551 -36.68 13.81 29.08
N ASP A 552 -36.37 14.94 28.45
CA ASP A 552 -35.30 15.09 27.48
C ASP A 552 -33.99 15.49 28.16
N VAL A 553 -32.88 15.25 27.47
CA VAL A 553 -31.54 15.59 27.94
C VAL A 553 -30.69 16.21 26.83
N MET A 554 -29.78 17.09 27.21
CA MET A 554 -28.69 17.53 26.35
C MET A 554 -27.43 16.74 26.70
N ARG A 555 -26.81 16.09 25.70
CA ARG A 555 -25.57 15.33 25.89
C ARG A 555 -24.37 16.20 25.54
N LEU A 556 -23.37 16.25 26.42
CA LEU A 556 -22.16 17.07 26.31
C LEU A 556 -20.92 16.21 26.58
N ASP A 557 -19.84 16.40 25.82
CA ASP A 557 -18.56 15.73 26.09
C ASP A 557 -17.76 16.47 27.19
N ARG A 558 -17.20 15.72 28.15
CA ARG A 558 -16.34 16.30 29.19
C ARG A 558 -15.01 16.81 28.65
N SER A 559 -14.51 16.32 27.51
CA SER A 559 -13.28 16.84 26.91
C SER A 559 -13.43 18.31 26.52
N ASP A 560 -14.60 18.67 26.01
CA ASP A 560 -14.85 19.97 25.39
C ASP A 560 -15.36 20.98 26.41
N PHE A 561 -16.23 20.51 27.31
CA PHE A 561 -16.88 21.34 28.31
C PHE A 561 -16.22 21.29 29.70
N GLY A 562 -15.23 20.42 29.91
CA GLY A 562 -14.49 20.28 31.15
C GLY A 562 -15.22 19.50 32.27
N ALA A 563 -14.45 19.09 33.29
CA ALA A 563 -14.98 18.34 34.43
C ALA A 563 -15.52 19.25 35.54
N GLY A 564 -16.71 18.95 36.07
CA GLY A 564 -17.26 19.64 37.25
C GLY A 564 -17.98 20.96 36.95
N LEU A 565 -18.63 21.06 35.79
CA LEU A 565 -19.39 22.24 35.37
C LEU A 565 -20.44 22.69 36.39
N ARG A 566 -20.48 24.01 36.60
CA ARG A 566 -21.56 24.69 37.32
C ARG A 566 -22.59 25.22 36.32
N LEU A 567 -23.87 24.97 36.59
CA LEU A 567 -24.98 25.60 35.86
C LEU A 567 -25.45 26.88 36.57
N VAL A 568 -25.62 27.96 35.82
CA VAL A 568 -26.14 29.24 36.30
C VAL A 568 -27.35 29.68 35.46
N ASN A 569 -28.50 29.87 36.11
CA ASN A 569 -29.64 30.55 35.49
C ASN A 569 -29.52 32.06 35.73
N ALA A 570 -29.38 32.86 34.67
CA ALA A 570 -29.12 34.30 34.72
C ALA A 570 -29.96 35.08 33.70
N ALA A 571 -29.87 36.41 33.72
CA ALA A 571 -30.46 37.29 32.70
C ALA A 571 -29.45 37.71 31.61
N ASP A 572 -28.16 37.50 31.86
CA ASP A 572 -27.07 37.87 30.96
C ASP A 572 -26.11 36.67 30.79
N PRO A 573 -25.41 36.54 29.64
CA PRO A 573 -24.52 35.41 29.36
C PRO A 573 -23.20 35.48 30.13
N VAL A 574 -22.91 36.61 30.77
CA VAL A 574 -21.64 36.85 31.45
C VAL A 574 -21.87 36.84 32.96
N VAL A 575 -21.36 35.81 33.64
CA VAL A 575 -21.49 35.67 35.10
C VAL A 575 -20.11 35.55 35.72
N ALA A 576 -19.72 36.50 36.56
CA ALA A 576 -18.42 36.46 37.23
C ALA A 576 -18.27 35.23 38.14
N GLY A 577 -17.30 34.34 37.84
CA GLY A 577 -16.88 33.26 38.73
C GLY A 577 -15.66 32.52 38.17
N ALA A 578 -14.62 32.28 38.97
CA ALA A 578 -13.30 31.83 38.49
C ALA A 578 -13.21 30.37 37.94
N ALA A 579 -14.28 29.80 37.40
CA ALA A 579 -14.34 28.44 36.84
C ALA A 579 -15.38 28.33 35.73
N ALA A 580 -15.15 27.40 34.79
CA ALA A 580 -16.02 27.10 33.67
C ALA A 580 -17.48 26.86 34.09
N ALA A 581 -18.42 27.40 33.31
CA ALA A 581 -19.84 27.34 33.63
C ALA A 581 -20.72 27.22 32.38
N LEU A 582 -21.83 26.51 32.56
CA LEU A 582 -22.99 26.59 31.68
C LEU A 582 -23.89 27.72 32.17
N ILE A 583 -24.25 28.65 31.29
CA ILE A 583 -25.05 29.83 31.63
C ILE A 583 -26.32 29.82 30.79
N PHE A 584 -27.47 29.69 31.45
CA PHE A 584 -28.77 29.77 30.80
C PHE A 584 -29.39 31.15 31.00
N GLU A 585 -29.51 31.91 29.91
CA GLU A 585 -30.22 33.18 29.84
C GLU A 585 -31.73 32.93 29.90
N THR A 586 -32.34 33.25 31.03
CA THR A 586 -33.76 32.99 31.31
C THR A 586 -34.73 33.88 30.53
N ASP A 587 -34.29 34.98 29.94
CA ASP A 587 -35.10 35.91 29.15
C ASP A 587 -35.02 35.62 27.64
N SER A 588 -33.81 35.42 27.10
CA SER A 588 -33.57 35.09 25.69
C SER A 588 -33.63 33.59 25.39
N LYS A 589 -33.60 32.76 26.43
CA LYS A 589 -33.65 31.29 26.38
C LYS A 589 -32.41 30.64 25.77
N ARG A 590 -31.26 31.29 25.90
CA ARG A 590 -30.00 30.83 25.32
C ARG A 590 -29.11 30.18 26.37
N LEU A 591 -28.58 29.00 26.02
CA LEU A 591 -27.58 28.27 26.79
C LEU A 591 -26.20 28.58 26.23
N TRP A 592 -25.31 29.04 27.10
CA TRP A 592 -23.95 29.41 26.77
C TRP A 592 -22.95 28.56 27.55
N TYR A 593 -21.79 28.34 26.95
CA TYR A 593 -20.61 27.82 27.62
C TYR A 593 -19.56 28.92 27.81
N ASP A 594 -19.23 29.21 29.06
CA ASP A 594 -18.14 30.08 29.46
C ASP A 594 -16.98 29.21 29.97
N ALA A 595 -15.94 29.06 29.14
CA ALA A 595 -14.83 28.14 29.40
C ALA A 595 -13.88 28.64 30.50
N ASP A 596 -13.69 29.96 30.66
CA ASP A 596 -12.77 30.52 31.66
C ASP A 596 -13.50 31.05 32.92
N GLY A 597 -14.82 31.30 32.82
CA GLY A 597 -15.65 31.87 33.89
C GLY A 597 -15.28 33.30 34.29
N ALA A 598 -14.21 33.83 33.70
CA ALA A 598 -13.74 35.17 33.96
C ALA A 598 -14.59 36.08 33.10
N GLY A 599 -15.64 36.69 33.68
CA GLY A 599 -16.60 37.56 32.98
C GLY A 599 -16.00 38.83 32.33
N GLY A 600 -15.05 38.65 31.42
CA GLY A 600 -14.14 39.61 30.82
C GLY A 600 -12.94 38.99 30.05
N GLY A 601 -12.84 37.66 29.91
CA GLY A 601 -11.87 36.92 29.10
C GLY A 601 -12.44 36.50 27.74
N ASP A 602 -12.48 35.19 27.46
CA ASP A 602 -13.13 34.63 26.27
C ASP A 602 -14.65 34.90 26.31
N SER A 603 -15.25 35.23 25.16
CA SER A 603 -16.70 35.43 25.12
C SER A 603 -17.41 34.08 25.27
N PRO A 604 -18.47 34.00 26.12
CA PRO A 604 -19.29 32.79 26.21
C PRO A 604 -19.76 32.37 24.82
N ARG A 605 -19.70 31.07 24.54
CA ARG A 605 -20.09 30.49 23.24
C ARG A 605 -21.52 29.97 23.32
N LEU A 606 -22.32 30.27 22.31
CA LEU A 606 -23.71 29.81 22.26
C LEU A 606 -23.70 28.31 21.98
N ILE A 607 -24.34 27.52 22.84
CA ILE A 607 -24.57 26.10 22.59
C ILE A 607 -25.90 25.95 21.86
N ALA A 608 -26.97 26.45 22.47
CA ALA A 608 -28.32 26.30 21.94
C ALA A 608 -29.28 27.38 22.46
N THR A 609 -30.34 27.64 21.70
CA THR A 609 -31.54 28.37 22.09
C THR A 609 -32.65 27.38 22.36
N LEU A 610 -33.23 27.40 23.56
CA LEU A 610 -34.26 26.44 24.00
C LEU A 610 -35.64 27.09 24.10
N ASN A 611 -36.49 26.84 23.11
CA ASN A 611 -37.84 27.41 23.10
C ASN A 611 -38.69 26.84 24.24
N GLY A 612 -39.45 27.73 24.91
CA GLY A 612 -40.39 27.33 25.98
C GLY A 612 -39.76 26.98 27.34
N VAL A 613 -38.43 27.00 27.47
CA VAL A 613 -37.75 26.63 28.73
C VAL A 613 -37.59 27.82 29.66
N GLY A 614 -38.03 27.69 30.93
CA GLY A 614 -37.96 28.77 31.92
C GLY A 614 -36.61 28.89 32.64
N GLN A 615 -36.03 27.75 32.98
CA GLN A 615 -34.79 27.57 33.75
C GLN A 615 -34.32 26.11 33.55
N LEU A 616 -33.02 25.84 33.68
CA LEU A 616 -32.42 24.50 33.59
C LEU A 616 -31.87 24.02 34.94
N ASP A 617 -31.78 22.70 35.11
CA ASP A 617 -31.09 22.03 36.21
C ASP A 617 -30.01 21.08 35.67
N LEU A 618 -29.02 20.70 36.49
CA LEU A 618 -27.96 19.77 36.08
C LEU A 618 -28.48 18.39 35.66
N SER A 619 -29.70 18.01 36.03
CA SER A 619 -30.35 16.77 35.59
C SER A 619 -30.82 16.80 34.14
N ASP A 620 -30.88 17.99 33.52
CA ASP A 620 -31.23 18.16 32.10
C ASP A 620 -30.04 17.85 31.17
N PHE A 621 -28.89 17.47 31.74
CA PHE A 621 -27.65 17.19 31.02
C PHE A 621 -27.14 15.78 31.29
N VAL A 622 -26.59 15.16 30.25
CA VAL A 622 -25.78 13.94 30.35
C VAL A 622 -24.37 14.28 29.91
N PHE A 623 -23.40 14.06 30.79
CA PHE A 623 -21.98 14.24 30.45
C PHE A 623 -21.38 12.88 30.13
N VAL A 624 -20.75 12.75 28.97
CA VAL A 624 -20.08 11.51 28.53
C VAL A 624 -18.57 11.54 28.71
#